data_AF-A0A6W0M8K9-F1
#
_entry.id   AF-A0A6W0M8K9-F1
#
_cell.length_a   1.000
_cell.length_b   1.000
_cell.length_c   1.000
_cell.angle_alpha   90.00
_cell.angle_beta   90.00
_cell.angle_gamma   90.00
#
_symmetry.space_group_name_H-M   'P 1'
#
loop_
_entity.id
_entity.type
_entity.pdbx_description
1 polymer ?
#
loop_
_entity_poly.entity_id
_entity_poly.type
_entity_poly.pdbx_seq_one_letter_code
_entity_poly.pdbx_strand_id
1 'polypeptide(L)'
;RFVSQDPIGLRGGLNLYQYAPNPLSWVDPWGLISKDGRYHGPKPTYENPGHHEPSSGKFRGGGSQTSILPSNAEELYKHAIPDAEGKHWYAMDKDGVIHRYGNSNDGKAHWNGDTSQNRGVPVPKEVQRRFEQMKKDGFFKRIWGC
;
A
#
# COMPACT_ATOMS: atom_id res chain seq x y z
N ARG A 1 -14.95 15.82 47.10
CA ARG A 1 -16.17 16.24 46.36
C ARG A 1 -16.24 15.41 45.09
N PHE A 2 -17.21 14.51 45.08
CA PHE A 2 -17.73 13.62 44.03
C PHE A 2 -16.84 13.11 42.88
N VAL A 3 -16.76 11.77 42.89
CA VAL A 3 -16.33 10.83 41.85
C VAL A 3 -17.35 10.84 40.70
N SER A 4 -16.85 10.83 39.47
CA SER A 4 -17.54 10.18 38.36
C SER A 4 -16.46 9.62 37.43
N GLN A 5 -16.20 8.33 37.60
CA GLN A 5 -15.73 7.47 36.51
C GLN A 5 -16.94 7.19 35.63
N ASP A 6 -16.81 7.33 34.32
CA ASP A 6 -17.74 6.73 33.36
C ASP A 6 -17.53 5.19 33.37
N PRO A 7 -18.53 4.39 33.78
CA PRO A 7 -18.41 2.94 33.75
C PRO A 7 -18.71 2.43 32.33
N ILE A 8 -17.74 1.68 31.81
CA ILE A 8 -17.74 0.75 30.67
C ILE A 8 -19.11 0.29 30.13
N GLY A 9 -19.19 0.16 28.80
CA GLY A 9 -20.19 -0.67 28.11
C GLY A 9 -19.75 -1.11 26.69
N LEU A 10 -19.34 -2.38 26.58
CA LEU A 10 -19.17 -3.20 25.36
C LEU A 10 -17.82 -3.24 24.60
N ARG A 11 -17.02 -4.25 24.99
CA ARG A 11 -16.36 -5.27 24.14
C ARG A 11 -16.23 -4.94 22.64
N GLY A 12 -15.01 -4.62 22.19
CA GLY A 12 -14.59 -4.88 20.81
C GLY A 12 -13.56 -3.92 20.22
N GLY A 13 -12.26 -4.19 20.45
CA GLY A 13 -11.19 -3.75 19.55
C GLY A 13 -10.24 -2.69 20.09
N LEU A 14 -9.01 -3.10 20.39
CA LEU A 14 -7.86 -2.21 20.55
C LEU A 14 -7.55 -1.57 19.19
N ASN A 15 -8.15 -0.42 18.88
CA ASN A 15 -7.66 0.43 17.80
C ASN A 15 -6.62 1.39 18.37
N LEU A 16 -5.42 0.84 18.61
CA LEU A 16 -4.25 1.52 19.20
C LEU A 16 -3.42 2.30 18.18
N TYR A 17 -3.99 2.77 17.06
CA TYR A 17 -3.24 3.63 16.13
C TYR A 17 -3.30 5.08 16.60
N GLN A 18 -2.62 5.34 17.71
CA GLN A 18 -2.20 6.66 18.10
C GLN A 18 -1.26 7.21 17.02
N TYR A 19 -1.66 8.34 16.45
CA TYR A 19 -0.88 9.16 15.53
C TYR A 19 0.50 9.47 16.12
N ALA A 20 1.57 9.11 15.42
CA ALA A 20 2.85 9.79 15.53
C ALA A 20 3.02 10.64 14.25
N PRO A 21 2.94 11.98 14.33
CA PRO A 21 3.25 12.81 13.18
C PRO A 21 4.78 12.83 13.03
N ASN A 22 5.31 12.03 12.10
CA ASN A 22 6.67 12.27 11.62
C ASN A 22 6.75 12.08 10.09
N PRO A 23 6.97 13.17 9.32
CA PRO A 23 6.94 13.19 7.86
C PRO A 23 8.31 12.82 7.27
N LEU A 24 8.89 11.68 7.66
CA LEU A 24 10.02 11.12 6.91
C LEU A 24 9.45 10.36 5.71
N SER A 25 9.02 11.15 4.72
CA SER A 25 8.89 10.71 3.35
C SER A 25 10.26 10.17 2.95
N TRP A 26 10.40 8.85 2.84
CA TRP A 26 11.64 8.30 2.31
C TRP A 26 11.75 8.74 0.85
N VAL A 27 12.63 9.73 0.67
CA VAL A 27 13.16 10.19 -0.60
C VAL A 27 13.66 8.96 -1.35
N ASP A 28 13.19 8.79 -2.59
CA ASP A 28 13.76 7.85 -3.54
C ASP A 28 15.28 8.08 -3.63
N PRO A 29 16.13 7.17 -3.11
CA PRO A 29 17.57 7.40 -3.06
C PRO A 29 18.23 7.44 -4.44
N TRP A 30 17.49 7.11 -5.50
CA TRP A 30 18.08 6.87 -6.79
C TRP A 30 18.05 8.04 -7.73
N GLY A 31 17.08 8.96 -7.67
CA GLY A 31 17.09 10.16 -8.53
C GLY A 31 17.51 9.85 -9.98
N LEU A 32 17.16 8.66 -10.48
CA LEU A 32 17.68 8.13 -11.74
C LEU A 32 16.80 8.70 -12.83
N ILE A 33 17.08 9.97 -13.12
CA ILE A 33 16.76 10.66 -14.35
C ILE A 33 17.15 9.69 -15.47
N SER A 34 16.15 9.04 -16.07
CA SER A 34 16.35 8.43 -17.36
C SER A 34 15.26 8.93 -18.27
N LYS A 35 15.69 9.25 -19.48
CA LYS A 35 14.92 9.83 -20.57
C LYS A 35 13.98 8.77 -21.18
N ASP A 36 13.43 7.86 -20.37
CA ASP A 36 12.79 6.60 -20.80
C ASP A 36 11.24 6.64 -20.77
N GLY A 37 10.61 7.80 -20.60
CA GLY A 37 9.14 7.89 -20.55
C GLY A 37 8.53 7.38 -19.24
N ARG A 38 9.19 7.63 -18.11
CA ARG A 38 8.72 7.28 -16.76
C ARG A 38 7.75 8.35 -16.22
N TYR A 39 6.91 7.95 -15.27
CA TYR A 39 6.08 8.90 -14.52
C TYR A 39 6.95 9.73 -13.56
N HIS A 40 6.84 11.06 -13.65
CA HIS A 40 7.56 12.02 -12.81
C HIS A 40 6.64 12.92 -11.98
N GLY A 41 5.34 12.61 -11.98
CA GLY A 41 4.38 13.38 -11.19
C GLY A 41 4.45 13.07 -9.70
N PRO A 42 3.72 13.84 -8.87
CA PRO A 42 3.70 13.62 -7.43
C PRO A 42 3.15 12.24 -7.10
N LYS A 43 3.73 11.59 -6.09
CA LYS A 43 3.17 10.37 -5.51
C LYS A 43 1.86 10.72 -4.79
N PRO A 44 0.72 10.09 -5.13
CA PRO A 44 -0.53 10.32 -4.43
C PRO A 44 -0.42 9.88 -2.96
N THR A 45 -1.24 10.46 -2.08
CA THR A 45 -1.32 10.03 -0.68
C THR A 45 -2.07 8.70 -0.58
N TYR A 46 -1.70 7.84 0.36
CA TYR A 46 -2.45 6.61 0.60
C TYR A 46 -3.72 6.90 1.40
N GLU A 47 -4.83 6.31 0.98
CA GLU A 47 -6.07 6.25 1.75
C GLU A 47 -6.65 4.84 1.68
N ASN A 48 -7.13 4.33 2.82
CA ASN A 48 -7.92 3.10 2.86
C ASN A 48 -9.41 3.46 2.89
N PRO A 49 -10.17 3.27 1.80
CA PRO A 49 -11.60 3.55 1.76
C PRO A 49 -12.45 2.50 2.51
N GLY A 50 -11.83 1.42 3.01
CA GLY A 50 -12.50 0.34 3.75
C GLY A 50 -13.16 -0.73 2.88
N HIS A 51 -13.17 -0.58 1.55
CA HIS A 51 -13.83 -1.55 0.66
C HIS A 51 -13.17 -2.93 0.60
N HIS A 52 -11.91 -3.03 1.03
CA HIS A 52 -11.09 -4.24 1.08
C HIS A 52 -10.87 -4.80 2.49
N GLU A 53 -11.49 -4.18 3.49
CA GLU A 53 -11.31 -4.51 4.90
C GLU A 53 -12.55 -5.26 5.41
N PRO A 54 -12.45 -6.56 5.76
CA PRO A 54 -13.61 -7.37 6.15
C PRO A 54 -14.39 -6.83 7.36
N SER A 55 -13.70 -6.12 8.25
CA SER A 55 -14.30 -5.48 9.43
C SER A 55 -14.99 -4.14 9.13
N SER A 56 -14.83 -3.60 7.91
CA SER A 56 -15.44 -2.33 7.52
C SER A 56 -16.89 -2.50 7.09
N GLY A 57 -17.78 -1.60 7.52
CA GLY A 57 -19.14 -1.51 6.98
C GLY A 57 -19.20 -1.17 5.49
N LYS A 58 -18.06 -0.82 4.88
CA LYS A 58 -17.90 -0.56 3.44
C LYS A 58 -17.37 -1.78 2.68
N PHE A 59 -17.10 -2.91 3.34
CA PHE A 59 -16.54 -4.09 2.70
C PHE A 59 -17.42 -4.58 1.55
N ARG A 60 -16.83 -4.75 0.37
CA ARG A 60 -17.57 -5.17 -0.84
C ARG A 60 -17.72 -6.70 -0.95
N GLY A 61 -17.94 -7.37 0.16
CA GLY A 61 -18.43 -8.76 0.21
C GLY A 61 -17.41 -9.89 -0.03
N GLY A 62 -16.14 -9.60 -0.34
CA GLY A 62 -15.11 -10.64 -0.51
C GLY A 62 -15.39 -11.61 -1.67
N GLY A 63 -14.56 -12.64 -1.82
CA GLY A 63 -14.66 -13.62 -2.91
C GLY A 63 -14.01 -13.15 -4.22
N SER A 64 -14.43 -13.70 -5.36
CA SER A 64 -13.79 -13.50 -6.68
C SER A 64 -13.75 -12.03 -7.18
N GLN A 65 -14.41 -11.11 -6.48
CA GLN A 65 -14.54 -9.71 -6.84
C GLN A 65 -13.71 -8.74 -5.96
N THR A 66 -13.38 -9.11 -4.71
CA THR A 66 -12.74 -8.20 -3.76
C THR A 66 -11.64 -8.92 -2.99
N SER A 67 -10.38 -8.57 -3.26
CA SER A 67 -9.24 -9.06 -2.49
C SER A 67 -9.19 -8.42 -1.09
N ILE A 68 -8.59 -9.11 -0.13
CA ILE A 68 -8.47 -8.65 1.26
C ILE A 68 -7.24 -7.79 1.40
N LEU A 69 -7.40 -6.61 2.00
CA LEU A 69 -6.31 -5.68 2.27
C LEU A 69 -5.24 -6.35 3.17
N PRO A 70 -3.95 -6.31 2.80
CA PRO A 70 -2.90 -6.78 3.70
C PRO A 70 -2.71 -5.81 4.86
N SER A 71 -2.39 -6.33 6.05
CA SER A 71 -2.22 -5.52 7.27
C SER A 71 -1.10 -4.47 7.17
N ASN A 72 -0.11 -4.69 6.31
CA ASN A 72 1.01 -3.79 6.04
C ASN A 72 0.82 -2.95 4.76
N ALA A 73 -0.42 -2.79 4.26
CA ALA A 73 -0.69 -2.08 2.99
C ALA A 73 -0.12 -0.65 2.95
N GLU A 74 -0.18 0.10 4.05
CA GLU A 74 0.36 1.46 4.10
C GLU A 74 1.90 1.46 4.03
N GLU A 75 2.54 0.54 4.75
CA GLU A 75 4.00 0.39 4.74
C GLU A 75 4.51 -0.03 3.36
N LEU A 76 3.83 -1.00 2.73
CA LEU A 76 4.07 -1.38 1.35
C LEU A 76 3.94 -0.20 0.41
N TYR A 77 2.92 0.65 0.60
CA TYR A 77 2.72 1.82 -0.24
C TYR A 77 3.87 2.83 -0.17
N LYS A 78 4.52 3.00 0.99
CA LYS A 78 5.69 3.89 1.11
C LYS A 78 6.78 3.52 0.12
N HIS A 79 6.99 2.22 -0.10
CA HIS A 79 7.98 1.67 -1.03
C HIS A 79 7.43 1.39 -2.44
N ALA A 80 6.18 1.74 -2.72
CA ALA A 80 5.57 1.50 -4.02
C ALA A 80 6.19 2.35 -5.13
N ILE A 81 6.30 1.75 -6.32
CA ILE A 81 6.78 2.36 -7.56
C ILE A 81 5.63 2.58 -8.55
N PRO A 82 5.60 3.70 -9.31
CA PRO A 82 4.53 3.94 -10.28
C PRO A 82 4.74 3.10 -11.55
N ASP A 83 3.64 2.83 -12.27
CA ASP A 83 3.72 2.48 -13.70
C ASP A 83 4.16 3.69 -14.54
N ALA A 84 4.35 3.47 -15.85
CA ALA A 84 4.80 4.51 -16.78
C ALA A 84 3.87 5.74 -16.83
N GLU A 85 2.58 5.56 -16.56
CA GLU A 85 1.56 6.61 -16.64
C GLU A 85 1.25 7.25 -15.26
N GLY A 86 1.74 6.66 -14.16
CA GLY A 86 1.36 7.04 -12.80
C GLY A 86 -0.09 6.71 -12.44
N LYS A 87 -0.71 5.81 -13.21
CA LYS A 87 -2.10 5.37 -13.01
C LYS A 87 -2.19 4.39 -11.84
N HIS A 88 -1.19 3.53 -11.71
CA HIS A 88 -1.08 2.60 -10.60
C HIS A 88 0.31 2.65 -9.98
N TRP A 89 0.34 2.27 -8.71
CA TRP A 89 1.54 2.11 -7.92
C TRP A 89 1.63 0.66 -7.46
N TYR A 90 2.83 0.11 -7.40
CA TYR A 90 3.08 -1.29 -7.13
C TYR A 90 4.11 -1.44 -6.02
N ALA A 91 3.84 -2.29 -5.06
CA ALA A 91 4.79 -2.68 -4.01
C ALA A 91 4.94 -4.20 -4.00
N MET A 92 6.14 -4.69 -3.67
CA MET A 92 6.37 -6.12 -3.49
C MET A 92 6.67 -6.40 -2.02
N ASP A 93 5.95 -7.38 -1.46
CA ASP A 93 6.17 -7.82 -0.09
C ASP A 93 7.34 -8.82 0.02
N LYS A 94 7.61 -9.27 1.25
CA LYS A 94 8.69 -10.23 1.56
C LYS A 94 8.49 -11.60 0.90
N ASP A 95 7.24 -11.98 0.61
CA ASP A 95 6.87 -13.26 0.03
C ASP A 95 6.87 -13.20 -1.52
N GLY A 96 7.19 -12.02 -2.07
CA GLY A 96 7.25 -11.77 -3.50
C GLY A 96 5.89 -11.45 -4.13
N VAL A 97 4.84 -11.27 -3.32
CA VAL A 97 3.52 -10.87 -3.77
C VAL A 97 3.56 -9.39 -4.15
N ILE A 98 3.02 -9.07 -5.32
CA ILE A 98 2.96 -7.70 -5.82
C ILE A 98 1.57 -7.13 -5.55
N HIS A 99 1.52 -6.06 -4.79
CA HIS A 99 0.31 -5.31 -4.43
C HIS A 99 0.14 -4.11 -5.36
N ARG A 100 -1.09 -3.86 -5.81
CA ARG A 100 -1.46 -2.72 -6.67
C ARG A 100 -2.23 -1.67 -5.85
N TYR A 101 -1.92 -0.42 -6.12
CA TYR A 101 -2.62 0.75 -5.59
C TYR A 101 -3.07 1.61 -6.77
N GLY A 102 -4.36 1.85 -6.89
CA GLY A 102 -4.93 2.66 -7.96
C GLY A 102 -4.96 4.13 -7.58
N ASN A 103 -4.53 5.00 -8.48
CA ASN A 103 -4.74 6.44 -8.37
C ASN A 103 -6.23 6.75 -8.51
N SER A 104 -6.77 7.54 -7.60
CA SER A 104 -8.18 7.95 -7.57
C SER A 104 -8.42 9.29 -8.30
N ASN A 105 -7.38 9.87 -8.91
CA ASN A 105 -7.35 11.14 -9.64
C ASN A 105 -7.69 12.39 -8.79
N ASP A 106 -7.71 12.24 -7.47
CA ASP A 106 -7.94 13.30 -6.48
C ASP A 106 -6.69 13.56 -5.61
N GLY A 107 -5.54 13.10 -6.09
CA GLY A 107 -4.28 13.12 -5.34
C GLY A 107 -4.13 11.96 -4.35
N LYS A 108 -5.07 11.01 -4.32
CA LYS A 108 -5.03 9.84 -3.44
C LYS A 108 -4.89 8.55 -4.22
N ALA A 109 -4.40 7.52 -3.55
CA ALA A 109 -4.36 6.15 -4.02
C ALA A 109 -4.84 5.20 -2.93
N HIS A 110 -5.50 4.13 -3.36
CA HIS A 110 -5.94 3.07 -2.47
C HIS A 110 -5.54 1.71 -3.01
N TRP A 111 -5.34 0.76 -2.11
CA TRP A 111 -5.02 -0.61 -2.47
C TRP A 111 -6.22 -1.25 -3.18
N ASN A 112 -5.97 -1.97 -4.27
CA ASN A 112 -7.04 -2.56 -5.10
C ASN A 112 -6.70 -3.95 -5.67
N GLY A 113 -5.87 -4.70 -4.94
CA GLY A 113 -5.58 -6.11 -5.18
C GLY A 113 -4.08 -6.45 -5.18
N ASP A 114 -3.79 -7.74 -5.30
CA ASP A 114 -2.44 -8.27 -5.43
C ASP A 114 -2.38 -9.48 -6.35
N THR A 115 -1.17 -9.98 -6.60
CA THR A 115 -0.93 -11.11 -7.51
C THR A 115 -1.28 -12.49 -6.95
N SER A 116 -1.51 -12.64 -5.64
CA SER A 116 -1.78 -13.94 -5.00
C SER A 116 -3.27 -14.19 -4.77
N GLN A 117 -4.08 -13.14 -4.67
CA GLN A 117 -5.51 -13.23 -4.39
C GLN A 117 -6.37 -13.18 -5.66
N ASN A 118 -7.47 -13.94 -5.64
CA ASN A 118 -8.50 -13.94 -6.69
C ASN A 118 -7.91 -14.21 -8.09
N ARG A 119 -8.19 -13.34 -9.07
CA ARG A 119 -7.67 -13.43 -10.44
C ARG A 119 -6.25 -12.87 -10.58
N GLY A 120 -5.66 -12.39 -9.48
CA GLY A 120 -4.43 -11.63 -9.51
C GLY A 120 -4.61 -10.23 -10.12
N VAL A 121 -3.56 -9.42 -10.01
CA VAL A 121 -3.49 -8.10 -10.65
C VAL A 121 -2.50 -8.14 -11.82
N PRO A 122 -2.82 -7.53 -12.97
CA PRO A 122 -1.86 -7.41 -14.05
C PRO A 122 -0.74 -6.46 -13.62
N VAL A 123 0.50 -6.95 -13.74
CA VAL A 123 1.70 -6.16 -13.46
C VAL A 123 2.37 -5.83 -14.79
N PRO A 124 2.54 -4.54 -15.15
CA PRO A 124 3.23 -4.15 -16.38
C PRO A 124 4.65 -4.72 -16.44
N LYS A 125 5.13 -5.05 -17.64
CA LYS A 125 6.49 -5.61 -17.83
C LYS A 125 7.60 -4.69 -17.32
N GLU A 126 7.40 -3.38 -17.43
CA GLU A 126 8.33 -2.38 -16.87
C GLU A 126 8.43 -2.53 -15.34
N VAL A 127 7.30 -2.71 -14.65
CA VAL A 127 7.25 -2.81 -13.19
C VAL A 127 7.93 -4.10 -12.75
N GLN A 128 7.66 -5.20 -13.47
CA GLN A 128 8.32 -6.50 -13.23
C GLN A 128 9.84 -6.38 -13.34
N ARG A 129 10.36 -5.77 -14.42
CA ARG A 129 11.80 -5.55 -14.61
C ARG A 129 12.41 -4.71 -13.50
N ARG A 130 11.68 -3.70 -13.01
CA ARG A 130 12.15 -2.88 -11.88
C ARG A 130 12.22 -3.68 -10.59
N PHE A 131 11.23 -4.51 -10.31
CA PHE A 131 11.31 -5.39 -9.15
C PHE A 131 12.43 -6.43 -9.26
N GLU A 132 12.67 -6.99 -10.45
CA GLU A 132 13.82 -7.86 -10.68
C GLU A 132 15.14 -7.13 -10.42
N GLN A 133 15.26 -5.88 -10.87
CA GLN A 133 16.43 -5.05 -10.62
C GLN A 133 16.59 -4.76 -9.12
N MET A 134 15.53 -4.33 -8.44
CA MET A 134 15.51 -4.10 -7.00
C MET A 134 15.90 -5.36 -6.20
N LYS A 135 15.49 -6.55 -6.65
CA LYS A 135 15.94 -7.83 -6.07
C LYS A 135 17.45 -8.03 -6.22
N LYS A 136 18.00 -7.80 -7.43
CA LYS A 136 19.44 -7.92 -7.70
C LYS A 136 20.26 -6.94 -6.85
N ASP A 137 19.73 -5.73 -6.66
CA ASP A 137 20.39 -4.67 -5.90
C ASP A 137 20.25 -4.84 -4.37
N GLY A 138 19.58 -5.91 -3.92
CA GLY A 138 19.40 -6.20 -2.50
C GLY A 138 18.44 -5.24 -1.79
N PHE A 139 17.64 -4.46 -2.53
CA PHE A 139 16.67 -3.52 -1.96
C PHE A 139 15.75 -4.22 -0.95
N PHE A 140 15.14 -5.33 -1.35
CA PHE A 140 14.19 -6.06 -0.50
C PHE A 140 14.86 -6.69 0.73
N LYS A 141 16.13 -7.08 0.63
CA LYS A 141 16.91 -7.55 1.78
C LYS A 141 17.09 -6.44 2.82
N ARG A 142 17.32 -5.21 2.35
CA ARG A 142 17.47 -4.03 3.20
C ARG A 142 16.15 -3.60 3.86
N ILE A 143 15.03 -3.72 3.15
CA ILE A 143 13.71 -3.34 3.66
C ILE A 143 13.12 -4.40 4.60
N TRP A 144 13.25 -5.68 4.25
CA TRP A 144 12.57 -6.78 4.95
C TRP A 144 13.50 -7.65 5.82
N GLY A 145 14.83 -7.49 5.73
CA GLY A 145 15.79 -8.24 6.53
C GLY A 145 15.99 -9.70 6.10
N CYS A 146 15.61 -10.07 4.87
CA CYS A 146 15.71 -11.43 4.32
C CYS A 146 16.85 -11.64 3.31
#